data_AF-A0A2E2PIA5-F1
#
_entry.id   AF-A0A2E2PIA5-F1
#
_cell.length_a   1.000
_cell.length_b   1.000
_cell.length_c   1.000
_cell.angle_alpha   90.00
_cell.angle_beta   90.00
_cell.angle_gamma   90.00
#
_symmetry.space_group_name_H-M   'P 1'
#
loop_
_entity.id
_entity.type
_entity.pdbx_description
1 polymer ?
#
loop_
_entity_poly.entity_id
_entity_poly.type
_entity_poly.pdbx_seq_one_letter_code
_entity_poly.pdbx_strand_id
1 'polypeptide(L)'
;MKFINLVIFLFINFFYVSIVNSATWCKAIYPYSSEAFDGDFQKQLSVCKNSDNLFISIHSKYKNSQHLLNASIANFCDLNRQVVISKTEKDPEESYNSAVCVFKRHILREK
;
A
#
# COMPACT_ATOMS: atom_id res chain seq x y z
N MET A 1 43.97 -13.73 -24.96
CA MET A 1 43.31 -14.34 -23.78
C MET A 1 42.70 -13.33 -22.81
N LYS A 2 43.35 -12.21 -22.45
CA LYS A 2 42.81 -11.24 -21.47
C LYS A 2 41.50 -10.54 -21.89
N PHE A 3 41.34 -10.22 -23.19
CA PHE A 3 40.13 -9.56 -23.71
C PHE A 3 38.90 -10.47 -23.74
N ILE A 4 39.10 -11.76 -24.04
CA ILE A 4 38.00 -12.76 -24.08
C ILE A 4 37.42 -12.98 -22.68
N ASN A 5 38.29 -13.04 -21.66
CA ASN A 5 37.83 -13.18 -20.27
C ASN A 5 37.05 -11.95 -19.79
N LEU A 6 37.41 -10.74 -20.24
CA LEU A 6 36.67 -9.51 -19.94
C LEU A 6 35.26 -9.53 -20.56
N VAL A 7 35.17 -9.96 -21.82
CA VAL A 7 33.88 -10.06 -22.54
C VAL A 7 32.98 -11.11 -21.91
N ILE A 8 33.53 -12.27 -21.52
CA ILE A 8 32.79 -13.32 -20.82
C ILE A 8 32.30 -12.82 -19.46
N PHE A 9 33.14 -12.10 -18.70
CA PHE A 9 32.76 -11.53 -17.42
C PHE A 9 31.62 -10.51 -17.54
N LEU A 10 31.65 -9.66 -18.57
CA LEU A 10 30.58 -8.70 -18.85
C LEU A 10 29.28 -9.39 -19.28
N PHE A 11 29.37 -10.43 -20.11
CA PHE A 11 28.20 -11.22 -20.53
C PHE A 11 27.53 -11.93 -19.36
N ILE A 12 28.30 -12.53 -18.45
CA ILE A 12 27.76 -13.22 -17.27
C ILE A 12 27.02 -12.21 -16.37
N ASN A 13 27.58 -11.02 -16.12
CA ASN A 13 26.91 -9.99 -15.31
C ASN A 13 25.63 -9.44 -15.96
N PHE A 14 25.56 -9.38 -17.30
CA PHE A 14 24.38 -8.86 -18.00
C PHE A 14 23.15 -9.77 -17.85
N PHE A 15 23.34 -11.09 -17.69
CA PHE A 15 22.24 -12.05 -17.51
C PHE A 15 21.71 -12.14 -16.07
N TYR A 16 22.39 -11.57 -15.07
CA TYR A 16 21.94 -11.58 -13.68
C TYR A 16 21.06 -10.39 -13.29
N VAL A 17 20.73 -9.51 -14.24
CA VAL A 17 19.77 -8.42 -13.97
C VAL A 17 18.36 -8.99 -13.99
N SER A 18 17.95 -9.60 -12.88
CA SER A 18 16.55 -9.88 -12.62
C SER A 18 15.80 -8.55 -12.56
N ILE A 19 14.72 -8.41 -13.33
CA ILE A 19 13.80 -7.29 -13.23
C ILE A 19 13.10 -7.40 -11.87
N VAL A 20 13.67 -6.76 -10.85
CA VAL A 20 13.01 -6.63 -9.55
C VAL A 20 11.90 -5.60 -9.74
N ASN A 21 10.67 -6.07 -9.96
CA ASN A 21 9.51 -5.18 -9.89
C ASN A 21 9.42 -4.69 -8.44
N SER A 22 9.64 -3.39 -8.25
CA SER A 22 9.38 -2.75 -6.96
C SER A 22 7.94 -3.02 -6.56
N ALA A 23 7.71 -3.37 -5.29
CA ALA A 23 6.37 -3.57 -4.78
C ALA A 23 5.55 -2.30 -5.03
N THR A 24 4.43 -2.45 -5.72
CA THR A 24 3.56 -1.33 -6.10
C THR A 24 2.83 -0.82 -4.85
N TRP A 25 2.81 0.50 -4.67
CA TRP A 25 2.16 1.15 -3.54
C TRP A 25 0.89 1.86 -3.97
N CYS A 26 -0.17 1.72 -3.17
CA CYS A 26 -1.37 2.51 -3.31
C CYS A 26 -1.68 3.29 -2.03
N LYS A 27 -2.26 4.47 -2.21
CA LYS A 27 -2.68 5.36 -1.14
C LYS A 27 -4.18 5.57 -1.24
N ALA A 28 -4.88 5.35 -0.14
CA ALA A 28 -6.29 5.70 0.03
C ALA A 28 -6.43 6.65 1.23
N ILE A 29 -6.90 7.87 0.98
CA ILE A 29 -7.11 8.89 2.01
C ILE A 29 -8.60 9.22 2.08
N TYR A 30 -9.14 9.19 3.30
CA TYR A 30 -10.46 9.72 3.60
C TYR A 30 -10.32 11.07 4.34
N PRO A 31 -10.31 12.19 3.60
CA PRO A 31 -10.18 13.53 4.18
C PRO A 31 -11.48 13.96 4.86
N TYR A 32 -11.40 14.80 5.88
CA TYR A 32 -12.57 15.45 6.46
C TYR A 32 -12.89 16.71 5.65
N SER A 33 -13.87 16.62 4.74
CA SER A 33 -14.43 17.78 4.04
C SER A 33 -15.95 17.67 3.95
N SER A 34 -16.64 18.79 3.75
CA SER A 34 -18.09 18.82 3.47
C SER A 34 -18.47 18.09 2.18
N GLU A 35 -17.48 17.80 1.32
CA GLU A 35 -17.63 17.15 0.01
C GLU A 35 -17.08 15.70 0.03
N ALA A 36 -16.53 15.24 1.16
CA ALA A 36 -15.95 13.91 1.27
C ALA A 36 -17.07 12.87 1.26
N PHE A 37 -17.21 12.15 0.15
CA PHE A 37 -18.23 11.12 -0.03
C PHE A 37 -17.63 9.72 0.16
N ASP A 38 -18.33 8.84 0.90
CA ASP A 38 -17.90 7.45 1.12
C ASP A 38 -17.56 6.73 -0.19
N GLY A 39 -18.30 7.06 -1.26
CA GLY A 39 -18.08 6.52 -2.59
C GLY A 39 -16.70 6.81 -3.18
N ASP A 40 -16.09 7.96 -2.87
CA ASP A 40 -14.78 8.33 -3.42
C ASP A 40 -13.63 7.64 -2.70
N PHE A 41 -13.79 7.41 -1.39
CA PHE A 41 -12.86 6.57 -0.64
C PHE A 41 -12.89 5.11 -1.14
N GLN A 42 -14.09 4.58 -1.40
CA GLN A 42 -14.25 3.25 -1.98
C GLN A 42 -13.69 3.16 -3.41
N LYS A 43 -13.83 4.22 -4.23
CA LYS A 43 -13.19 4.28 -5.55
C LYS A 43 -11.67 4.20 -5.44
N GLN A 44 -11.05 4.97 -4.54
CA GLN A 44 -9.60 4.90 -4.30
C GLN A 44 -9.17 3.47 -3.94
N LEU A 45 -9.86 2.83 -2.99
CA LEU A 45 -9.59 1.45 -2.58
C LEU A 45 -9.79 0.43 -3.71
N SER A 46 -10.76 0.66 -4.59
CA SER A 46 -11.01 -0.21 -5.75
C SER A 46 -9.86 -0.19 -6.77
N VAL A 47 -9.25 0.97 -6.96
CA VAL A 47 -8.05 1.13 -7.82
C VAL A 47 -6.84 0.45 -7.17
N CYS A 48 -6.74 0.50 -5.83
CA CYS A 48 -5.65 -0.12 -5.08
C CYS A 48 -5.60 -1.66 -5.14
N LYS A 49 -6.65 -2.32 -5.65
CA LYS A 49 -6.73 -3.80 -5.70
C LYS A 49 -5.57 -4.49 -6.43
N ASN A 50 -4.91 -3.77 -7.32
CA ASN A 50 -3.79 -4.29 -8.10
C ASN A 50 -2.41 -3.98 -7.48
N SER A 51 -2.38 -3.30 -6.34
CA SER A 51 -1.14 -2.92 -5.67
C SER A 51 -0.69 -3.96 -4.65
N ASP A 52 0.61 -4.01 -4.39
CA ASP A 52 1.20 -4.93 -3.42
C ASP A 52 1.03 -4.41 -1.99
N ASN A 53 1.23 -3.11 -1.81
CA ASN A 53 1.15 -2.42 -0.53
C ASN A 53 0.06 -1.36 -0.56
N LEU A 54 -0.60 -1.19 0.59
CA LEU A 54 -1.69 -0.26 0.81
C LEU A 54 -1.37 0.63 2.00
N PHE A 55 -1.47 1.94 1.78
CA PHE A 55 -1.53 2.95 2.81
C PHE A 55 -2.98 3.45 2.92
N ILE A 56 -3.56 3.32 4.11
CA ILE A 56 -4.92 3.79 4.44
C ILE A 56 -4.79 4.90 5.47
N SER A 57 -5.49 6.01 5.26
CA SER A 57 -5.51 7.13 6.19
C SER A 57 -6.89 7.73 6.30
N ILE A 58 -7.39 7.88 7.52
CA ILE A 58 -8.73 8.40 7.82
C ILE A 58 -8.59 9.54 8.81
N HIS A 59 -9.16 10.68 8.46
CA HIS A 59 -9.09 11.86 9.32
C HIS A 59 -9.76 11.60 10.68
N SER A 60 -9.13 12.03 11.77
CA SER A 60 -9.59 11.84 13.14
C SER A 60 -10.90 12.56 13.50
N LYS A 61 -11.27 13.62 12.77
CA LYS A 61 -12.51 14.40 12.97
C LYS A 61 -13.77 13.54 12.83
N TYR A 62 -13.71 12.42 12.12
CA TYR A 62 -14.80 11.44 12.11
C TYR A 62 -14.93 10.76 13.47
N LYS A 63 -16.14 10.81 14.06
CA LYS A 63 -16.48 10.22 15.36
C LYS A 63 -16.05 8.75 15.51
N ASN A 64 -16.02 8.01 14.41
CA ASN A 64 -15.69 6.59 14.33
C ASN A 64 -14.42 6.32 13.48
N SER A 65 -13.54 7.30 13.29
CA SER A 65 -12.33 7.20 12.45
C SER A 65 -11.48 5.95 12.73
N GLN A 66 -11.25 5.62 14.02
CA GLN A 66 -10.52 4.41 14.40
C GLN A 66 -11.26 3.13 14.01
N HIS A 67 -12.59 3.08 14.18
CA HIS A 67 -13.39 1.92 13.78
C HIS A 67 -13.42 1.76 12.26
N LEU A 68 -13.52 2.86 11.51
CA LEU A 68 -13.44 2.86 10.05
C LEU A 68 -12.08 2.36 9.56
N LEU A 69 -10.99 2.75 10.24
CA LEU A 69 -9.65 2.27 9.91
C LEU A 69 -9.56 0.77 10.14
N ASN A 70 -10.00 0.29 11.31
CA ASN A 70 -9.99 -1.13 11.64
C ASN A 70 -10.84 -1.97 10.65
N ALA A 71 -12.02 -1.47 10.27
CA ALA A 71 -12.87 -2.12 9.27
C ALA A 71 -12.19 -2.16 7.89
N SER A 72 -11.53 -1.07 7.50
CA SER A 72 -10.77 -1.00 6.24
C SER A 72 -9.60 -1.99 6.24
N ILE A 73 -8.87 -2.09 7.36
CA ILE A 73 -7.78 -3.07 7.54
C ILE A 73 -8.33 -4.49 7.38
N ALA A 74 -9.43 -4.84 8.06
CA ALA A 74 -10.00 -6.18 8.00
C ALA A 74 -10.46 -6.58 6.58
N ASN A 75 -10.93 -5.60 5.81
CA ASN A 75 -11.42 -5.82 4.45
C ASN A 75 -10.30 -5.90 3.41
N PHE A 76 -9.30 -5.01 3.50
CA PHE A 76 -8.34 -4.80 2.41
C PHE A 76 -6.90 -5.21 2.72
N CYS A 77 -6.55 -5.49 3.97
CA CYS A 77 -5.20 -5.93 4.35
C CYS A 77 -5.11 -7.45 4.47
N ASP A 78 -3.97 -8.03 4.08
CA ASP A 78 -3.62 -9.40 4.44
C ASP A 78 -3.22 -9.46 5.92
N LEU A 79 -4.11 -9.98 6.76
CA LEU A 79 -3.91 -10.07 8.21
C LEU A 79 -2.86 -11.11 8.63
N ASN A 80 -2.42 -11.97 7.70
CA ASN A 80 -1.30 -12.90 7.95
C ASN A 80 0.06 -12.20 7.80
N ARG A 81 0.06 -10.93 7.35
CA ARG A 81 1.25 -10.09 7.18
C ARG A 81 1.25 -8.98 8.22
N GLN A 82 2.39 -8.33 8.35
CA GLN A 82 2.52 -7.20 9.27
C GLN A 82 1.62 -6.03 8.83
N VAL A 83 0.85 -5.52 9.78
CA VAL A 83 0.11 -4.26 9.66
C VAL A 83 0.77 -3.25 10.59
N VAL A 84 1.21 -2.11 10.04
CA VAL A 84 1.81 -1.02 10.80
C VAL A 84 0.77 0.07 10.97
N ILE A 85 0.33 0.31 12.21
CA ILE A 85 -0.68 1.32 12.53
C ILE A 85 0.04 2.52 13.14
N SER A 86 -0.17 3.71 12.59
CA SER A 86 0.33 4.95 13.16
C SER A 86 -0.71 5.58 14.08
N LYS A 87 -0.26 6.09 15.22
CA LYS A 87 -1.07 6.95 16.09
C LYS A 87 -0.81 8.41 15.73
N THR A 88 -1.80 9.24 15.95
CA THR A 88 -1.72 10.69 15.72
C THR A 88 -0.89 11.39 16.79
N GLU A 89 -0.03 12.31 16.36
CA GLU A 89 0.71 13.18 17.27
C GLU A 89 -0.01 14.51 17.48
N LYS A 90 -0.23 14.80 18.77
CA LYS A 90 -0.45 16.09 19.46
C LYS A 90 -1.56 17.05 19.00
N ASP A 91 -1.96 17.12 17.74
CA ASP A 91 -3.05 18.01 17.29
C ASP A 91 -4.22 17.19 16.72
N PRO A 92 -5.41 17.17 17.37
CA PRO A 92 -6.58 16.49 16.85
C PRO A 92 -7.16 17.12 15.58
N GLU A 93 -6.90 18.40 15.29
CA GLU A 93 -7.58 19.12 14.21
C GLU A 93 -7.10 18.75 12.81
N GLU A 94 -5.86 18.29 12.67
CA GLU A 94 -5.24 17.87 11.40
C GLU A 94 -4.73 16.42 11.45
N SER A 95 -5.33 15.62 12.32
CA SER A 95 -4.83 14.31 12.70
C SER A 95 -5.45 13.19 11.88
N TYR A 96 -4.68 12.15 11.56
CA TYR A 96 -5.12 10.99 10.77
C TYR A 96 -4.81 9.66 11.43
N ASN A 97 -5.83 8.82 11.62
CA ASN A 97 -5.64 7.42 11.93
C ASN A 97 -5.22 6.70 10.65
N SER A 98 -4.00 6.17 10.63
CA SER A 98 -3.44 5.58 9.41
C SER A 98 -2.83 4.20 9.65
N ALA A 99 -2.78 3.41 8.59
CA ALA A 99 -2.14 2.11 8.59
C ALA A 99 -1.47 1.80 7.25
N VAL A 100 -0.40 1.02 7.31
CA VAL A 100 0.28 0.42 6.17
C VAL A 100 0.14 -1.10 6.26
N CYS A 101 -0.21 -1.74 5.14
CA CYS A 101 -0.32 -3.19 5.07
C CYS A 101 -0.08 -3.71 3.66
N VAL A 102 0.09 -5.04 3.54
CA VAL A 102 0.04 -5.74 2.26
C VAL A 102 -1.42 -5.84 1.82
N PHE A 103 -1.72 -5.54 0.56
CA PHE A 103 -3.08 -5.64 0.04
C PHE A 103 -3.54 -7.10 0.05
N LYS A 104 -4.77 -7.35 0.53
CA LYS A 104 -5.40 -8.67 0.54
C LYS A 104 -5.71 -9.10 -0.88
N ARG A 105 -4.84 -9.91 -1.46
CA ARG A 105 -5.09 -10.54 -2.76
C ARG A 105 -6.18 -11.59 -2.58
N HIS A 106 -7.34 -11.39 -3.21
CA HIS A 106 -8.25 -12.49 -3.45
C HIS A 106 -7.58 -13.40 -4.49
N ILE A 107 -7.33 -14.65 -4.12
CA ILE A 107 -6.64 -15.67 -4.96
C ILE A 107 -7.56 -16.12 -6.12
N LEU A 108 -8.02 -15.19 -6.94
CA LEU A 108 -8.70 -15.45 -8.21
C LEU A 108 -7.78 -15.15 -9.39
N ARG A 109 -6.46 -15.13 -9.16
CA ARG A 109 -5.46 -14.95 -10.19
C ARG A 109 -4.73 -16.27 -10.39
N GLU A 110 -5.41 -17.23 -11.01
CA GLU A 110 -4.69 -18.20 -11.82
C GLU A 110 -4.01 -17.40 -12.94
N LYS A 111 -2.69 -17.50 -13.00
CA LYS A 111 -1.89 -17.10 -14.14
C LYS A 111 -1.22 -18.36 -14.67
#